data_AF-A0A0P0I8Y7-F1
#
_entry.id   AF-A0A0P0I8Y7-F1
#
_cell.length_a   1.000
_cell.length_b   1.000
_cell.length_c   1.000
_cell.angle_alpha   90.00
_cell.angle_beta   90.00
_cell.angle_gamma   90.00
#
_symmetry.space_group_name_H-M   'P 1'
#
loop_
_entity.id
_entity.type
_entity.pdbx_description
1 polymer ?
#
loop_
_entity_poly.entity_id
_entity_poly.type
_entity_poly.pdbx_seq_one_letter_code
_entity_poly.pdbx_strand_id
1 'polypeptide(L)'
;MFYNFHVVSSSISPFFVGLCLTGFFLSLVVFFCTGLVFFFLFNLLFLLFNLFVWLKDVCLESSSGYHNFFVDHGFKIGFVIFVGTEVMFFFSIFWVFFDNVSSVGWWVGRYLDFLGVPFLGTLVLLSSGMMSTWVHSCMLSNDDVFWPILFTCVLGVCFLLIQIYEYCHLYFNISDGWWGSIFFFWLVFMVFMFFLVCVCCFWICCVLLFFFLGLSVIFLSVVLFIGILLM
;
A
#
# COMPACT_ATOMS: atom_id res chain seq x y z
N MET A 1 27.63 25.67 -3.64
CA MET A 1 27.01 25.32 -2.33
C MET A 1 27.93 24.32 -1.66
N PHE A 2 28.35 24.53 -0.41
CA PHE A 2 29.36 23.69 0.27
C PHE A 2 28.80 22.40 0.88
N TYR A 3 27.53 22.08 0.67
CA TYR A 3 26.87 20.86 1.15
C TYR A 3 26.04 20.22 0.04
N ASN A 4 26.04 18.88 0.00
CA ASN A 4 25.38 18.08 -1.03
C ASN A 4 23.91 17.74 -0.70
N PHE A 5 23.40 18.22 0.44
CA PHE A 5 22.05 17.95 0.92
C PHE A 5 21.05 19.00 0.46
N HIS A 6 19.80 18.58 0.22
CA HIS A 6 18.70 19.46 -0.10
C HIS A 6 18.18 20.16 1.17
N VAL A 7 18.22 21.49 1.18
CA VAL A 7 17.58 22.30 2.23
C VAL A 7 16.21 22.71 1.72
N VAL A 8 15.18 22.08 2.29
CA VAL A 8 13.78 22.26 1.86
C VAL A 8 13.29 23.65 2.27
N SER A 9 12.51 24.30 1.40
CA SER A 9 11.78 25.52 1.76
C SER A 9 10.76 25.24 2.87
N SER A 10 10.39 26.27 3.64
CA SER A 10 9.38 26.11 4.69
C SER A 10 8.05 25.62 4.11
N SER A 11 7.60 24.43 4.52
CA SER A 11 6.32 23.86 4.13
C SER A 11 5.33 23.88 5.28
N ILE A 12 4.07 24.24 4.96
CA ILE A 12 2.97 24.27 5.93
C ILE A 12 2.22 22.92 5.99
N SER A 13 2.45 22.06 5.00
CA SER A 13 1.77 20.76 4.85
C SER A 13 1.96 19.81 6.04
N PRO A 14 3.14 19.70 6.70
CA PRO A 14 3.29 18.75 7.82
C PRO A 14 2.40 19.12 9.01
N PHE A 15 2.20 20.43 9.24
CA PHE A 15 1.32 20.93 10.29
C PHE A 15 -0.15 20.57 10.01
N PHE A 16 -0.62 20.81 8.78
CA PHE A 16 -1.99 20.44 8.40
C PHE A 16 -2.21 18.93 8.43
N VAL A 17 -1.25 18.12 7.99
CA VAL A 17 -1.34 16.65 8.09
C VAL A 17 -1.48 16.21 9.56
N GLY A 18 -0.69 16.81 10.48
CA GLY A 18 -0.81 16.53 11.91
C GLY A 18 -2.19 16.89 12.49
N LEU A 19 -2.76 18.04 12.11
CA LEU A 19 -4.11 18.42 12.50
C LEU A 19 -5.19 17.51 11.90
N CYS A 20 -5.04 17.11 10.64
CA CYS A 20 -5.96 16.18 9.99
C CYS A 20 -5.95 14.80 10.66
N LEU A 21 -4.77 14.31 11.06
CA LEU A 21 -4.64 13.02 11.75
C LEU A 21 -5.32 13.03 13.11
N THR A 22 -5.12 14.08 13.91
CA THR A 22 -5.80 14.20 15.21
C THR A 22 -7.32 14.34 15.05
N GLY A 23 -7.77 15.15 14.08
CA GLY A 23 -9.19 15.26 13.72
C GLY A 23 -9.79 13.94 13.24
N PHE A 24 -9.05 13.17 12.44
CA PHE A 24 -9.45 11.84 11.95
C PHE A 24 -9.68 10.86 13.11
N PHE A 25 -8.72 10.73 14.03
CA PHE A 25 -8.88 9.83 15.19
C PHE A 25 -10.01 10.24 16.13
N LEU A 26 -10.17 11.55 16.39
CA LEU A 26 -11.31 12.05 17.18
C LEU A 26 -12.65 11.77 16.49
N SER A 27 -12.72 11.97 15.18
CA SER A 27 -13.92 11.72 14.40
C SER A 27 -14.27 10.23 14.33
N LEU A 28 -13.29 9.33 14.33
CA LEU A 28 -13.50 7.89 14.45
C LEU A 28 -14.15 7.51 15.79
N VAL A 29 -13.69 8.10 16.90
CA VAL A 29 -14.30 7.88 18.22
C VAL A 29 -15.75 8.35 18.22
N VAL A 30 -16.03 9.55 17.69
CA VAL A 30 -17.40 10.07 17.58
C VAL A 30 -18.27 9.18 16.69
N PHE A 31 -17.73 8.70 15.57
CA PHE A 31 -18.42 7.77 14.68
C PHE A 31 -18.82 6.48 15.41
N PHE A 32 -17.92 5.87 16.17
CA PHE A 32 -18.25 4.66 16.93
C PHE A 32 -19.25 4.89 18.08
N CYS A 33 -19.23 6.04 18.73
CA CYS A 33 -20.15 6.33 19.83
C CYS A 33 -21.54 6.81 19.38
N THR A 34 -21.62 7.58 18.29
CA THR A 34 -22.84 8.32 17.90
C THR A 34 -23.36 7.98 16.51
N GLY A 35 -22.58 7.26 15.70
CA GLY A 35 -22.91 6.95 14.30
C GLY A 35 -22.76 8.12 13.32
N LEU A 36 -22.27 9.29 13.77
CA LEU A 36 -22.11 10.46 12.90
C LEU A 36 -20.92 10.30 11.93
N VAL A 37 -21.22 9.97 10.67
CA VAL A 37 -20.22 9.72 9.61
C VAL A 37 -19.59 11.00 9.05
N PHE A 38 -20.31 12.13 9.09
CA PHE A 38 -19.92 13.35 8.38
C PHE A 38 -18.51 13.87 8.75
N PHE A 39 -18.22 13.98 10.04
CA PHE A 39 -16.93 14.46 10.52
C PHE A 39 -15.78 13.54 10.12
N PHE A 40 -16.03 12.24 10.09
CA PHE A 40 -15.06 11.24 9.67
C PHE A 40 -14.70 11.39 8.19
N LEU A 41 -15.71 11.43 7.31
CA LEU A 41 -15.48 11.60 5.87
C LEU A 41 -14.82 12.93 5.54
N PHE A 42 -15.21 14.01 6.22
CA PHE A 42 -14.61 15.32 6.02
C PHE A 42 -13.11 15.31 6.35
N ASN A 43 -12.70 14.77 7.50
CA ASN A 43 -11.29 14.68 7.89
C ASN A 43 -10.51 13.75 6.94
N LEU A 44 -11.11 12.64 6.49
CA LEU A 44 -10.49 11.73 5.53
C LEU A 44 -10.20 12.43 4.20
N LEU A 45 -11.17 13.13 3.61
CA LEU A 45 -10.99 13.85 2.35
C LEU A 45 -9.94 14.96 2.48
N PHE A 46 -9.96 15.70 3.59
CA PHE A 46 -9.00 16.77 3.84
C PHE A 46 -7.58 16.23 4.05
N LEU A 47 -7.44 15.08 4.72
CA LEU A 47 -6.16 14.38 4.84
C LEU A 47 -5.61 13.96 3.48
N LEU A 48 -6.43 13.31 2.63
CA LEU A 48 -6.03 12.91 1.28
C LEU A 48 -5.60 14.10 0.42
N PHE A 49 -6.30 15.24 0.52
CA PHE A 49 -5.92 16.46 -0.18
C PHE A 49 -4.57 17.01 0.27
N ASN A 50 -4.31 17.10 1.59
CA ASN A 50 -3.03 17.59 2.10
C ASN A 50 -1.86 16.67 1.74
N LEU A 51 -2.08 15.34 1.75
CA LEU A 51 -1.09 14.37 1.27
C LEU A 51 -0.79 14.56 -0.21
N PHE A 52 -1.82 14.80 -1.05
CA PHE A 52 -1.63 15.08 -2.46
C PHE A 52 -0.81 16.36 -2.70
N VAL A 53 -1.12 17.45 -2.00
CA VAL A 53 -0.36 18.71 -2.13
C VAL A 53 1.10 18.50 -1.73
N TRP A 54 1.34 17.83 -0.61
CA TRP A 54 2.70 17.60 -0.12
C TRP A 54 3.50 16.72 -1.07
N LEU A 55 2.92 15.62 -1.52
CA LEU A 55 3.55 14.75 -2.50
C LEU A 55 3.89 15.57 -3.76
N LYS A 56 2.94 16.36 -4.28
CA LYS A 56 3.13 17.20 -5.48
C LYS A 56 4.32 18.14 -5.32
N ASP A 57 4.50 18.74 -4.15
CA ASP A 57 5.66 19.60 -3.87
C ASP A 57 6.98 18.81 -3.92
N VAL A 58 7.04 17.58 -3.36
CA VAL A 58 8.22 16.70 -3.46
C VAL A 58 8.57 16.37 -4.92
N CYS A 59 7.57 16.11 -5.76
CA CYS A 59 7.82 15.89 -7.20
C CYS A 59 8.33 17.14 -7.91
N LEU A 60 7.79 18.32 -7.58
CA LEU A 60 8.28 19.57 -8.16
C LEU A 60 9.72 19.86 -7.74
N GLU A 61 10.09 19.59 -6.49
CA GLU A 61 11.47 19.68 -5.99
C GLU A 61 12.41 18.74 -6.76
N SER A 62 11.97 17.51 -7.02
CA SER A 62 12.73 16.56 -7.85
C SER A 62 12.92 17.07 -9.28
N SER A 63 11.86 17.55 -9.94
CA SER A 63 11.92 18.08 -11.31
C SER A 63 12.76 19.36 -11.44
N SER A 64 12.87 20.13 -10.36
CA SER A 64 13.68 21.35 -10.28
C SER A 64 15.19 21.06 -10.14
N GLY A 65 15.58 19.79 -10.01
CA GLY A 65 16.98 19.37 -9.95
C GLY A 65 17.60 19.40 -8.55
N TYR A 66 16.80 19.50 -7.49
CA TYR A 66 17.31 19.48 -6.11
C TYR A 66 17.71 18.07 -5.62
N HIS A 67 17.33 17.03 -6.35
CA HIS A 67 17.60 15.63 -6.02
C HIS A 67 18.94 15.19 -6.63
N ASN A 68 20.00 15.28 -5.82
CA ASN A 68 21.32 14.72 -6.13
C ASN A 68 21.43 13.26 -5.65
N PHE A 69 22.45 12.54 -6.13
CA PHE A 69 22.71 11.14 -5.74
C PHE A 69 22.66 10.87 -4.22
N PHE A 70 23.13 11.81 -3.39
CA PHE A 70 23.08 11.68 -1.92
C PHE A 70 21.66 11.75 -1.36
N VAL A 71 20.83 12.68 -1.88
CA VAL A 71 19.43 12.84 -1.49
C VAL A 71 18.64 11.61 -1.89
N ASP A 72 18.88 11.14 -3.12
CA ASP A 72 18.33 9.92 -3.68
C ASP A 72 18.65 8.68 -2.84
N HIS A 73 19.90 8.56 -2.38
CA HIS A 73 20.30 7.49 -1.48
C HIS A 73 19.59 7.60 -0.11
N GLY A 74 19.37 8.82 0.40
CA GLY A 74 18.62 9.05 1.63
C GLY A 74 17.17 8.57 1.54
N PHE A 75 16.47 8.92 0.46
CA PHE A 75 15.12 8.44 0.17
C PHE A 75 15.06 6.90 0.06
N LYS A 76 16.06 6.27 -0.57
CA LYS A 76 16.15 4.79 -0.62
C LYS A 76 16.28 4.16 0.76
N ILE A 77 17.14 4.69 1.62
CA ILE A 77 17.28 4.20 3.01
C ILE A 77 15.96 4.41 3.76
N GLY A 78 15.35 5.60 3.68
CA GLY A 78 14.09 5.90 4.35
C GLY A 78 12.97 4.95 3.93
N PHE A 79 12.91 4.61 2.65
CA PHE A 79 11.94 3.66 2.12
C PHE A 79 12.19 2.23 2.60
N VAL A 80 13.45 1.77 2.64
CA VAL A 80 13.79 0.44 3.18
C VAL A 80 13.40 0.32 4.65
N ILE A 81 13.62 1.38 5.45
CA ILE A 81 13.19 1.41 6.86
C ILE A 81 11.65 1.36 6.96
N PHE A 82 10.94 2.12 6.12
CA PHE A 82 9.47 2.06 6.04
C PHE A 82 8.97 0.65 5.71
N VAL A 83 9.53 0.00 4.69
CA VAL A 83 9.24 -1.40 4.38
C VAL A 83 9.54 -2.32 5.57
N GLY A 84 10.63 -2.09 6.29
CA GLY A 84 10.95 -2.82 7.51
C GLY A 84 9.87 -2.69 8.58
N THR A 85 9.27 -1.50 8.75
CA THR A 85 8.17 -1.31 9.70
C THR A 85 6.91 -2.07 9.29
N GLU A 86 6.60 -2.16 8.00
CA GLU A 86 5.48 -2.97 7.48
C GLU A 86 5.71 -4.46 7.73
N VAL A 87 6.91 -4.99 7.47
CA VAL A 87 7.24 -6.39 7.75
C VAL A 87 7.05 -6.75 9.22
N MET A 88 7.46 -5.87 10.14
CA MET A 88 7.27 -6.08 11.58
C MET A 88 5.79 -6.01 11.98
N PHE A 89 5.00 -5.15 11.33
CA PHE A 89 3.55 -5.12 11.50
C PHE A 89 2.90 -6.45 11.10
N PHE A 90 3.23 -6.99 9.92
CA PHE A 90 2.73 -8.31 9.50
C PHE A 90 3.20 -9.44 10.40
N PHE A 91 4.44 -9.39 10.89
CA PHE A 91 4.95 -10.36 11.84
C PHE A 91 4.06 -10.48 13.09
N SER A 92 3.51 -9.36 13.58
CA SER A 92 2.60 -9.37 14.73
C SER A 92 1.27 -10.11 14.44
N ILE A 93 0.73 -10.00 13.23
CA ILE A 93 -0.50 -10.69 12.81
C ILE A 93 -0.24 -12.19 12.70
N PHE A 94 0.87 -12.57 12.06
CA PHE A 94 1.29 -13.96 11.98
C PHE A 94 1.55 -14.58 13.34
N TRP A 95 2.15 -13.81 14.26
CA TRP A 95 2.35 -14.27 15.63
C TRP A 95 1.03 -14.67 16.28
N VAL A 96 0.01 -13.80 16.22
CA VAL A 96 -1.32 -14.08 16.76
C VAL A 96 -1.96 -15.28 16.04
N PHE A 97 -1.81 -15.39 14.73
CA PHE A 97 -2.30 -16.54 13.97
C PHE A 97 -1.70 -17.86 14.46
N PHE A 98 -0.36 -17.95 14.54
CA PHE A 98 0.33 -19.18 14.94
C PHE A 98 0.10 -19.55 16.40
N ASP A 99 0.02 -18.57 17.30
CA ASP A 99 -0.30 -18.79 18.70
C ASP A 99 -1.68 -19.45 18.87
N ASN A 100 -2.68 -18.95 18.13
CA ASN A 100 -4.02 -19.54 18.17
C ASN A 100 -4.12 -20.91 17.46
N VAL A 101 -3.39 -21.11 16.35
CA VAL A 101 -3.31 -22.44 15.69
C VAL A 101 -2.68 -23.47 16.62
N SER A 102 -1.66 -23.10 17.39
CA SER A 102 -0.98 -23.99 18.33
C SER A 102 -1.86 -24.40 19.52
N SER A 103 -2.76 -23.51 19.96
CA SER A 103 -3.58 -23.70 21.16
C SER A 103 -4.94 -24.34 20.89
N VAL A 104 -5.62 -23.96 19.81
CA VAL A 104 -6.99 -24.42 19.47
C VAL A 104 -7.00 -25.52 18.40
N GLY A 105 -5.89 -25.68 17.67
CA GLY A 105 -5.74 -26.66 16.60
C GLY A 105 -6.31 -26.20 15.24
N TRP A 106 -5.93 -26.91 14.18
CA TRP A 106 -6.16 -26.57 12.76
C TRP A 106 -7.62 -26.60 12.27
N TRP A 107 -8.60 -26.81 13.16
CA TRP A 107 -9.98 -27.17 12.81
C TRP A 107 -10.82 -26.05 12.17
N VAL A 108 -10.24 -24.86 11.91
CA VAL A 108 -10.98 -23.69 11.41
C VAL A 108 -10.88 -23.50 9.88
N GLY A 109 -9.99 -24.22 9.19
CA GLY A 109 -9.77 -24.08 7.74
C GLY A 109 -10.80 -24.73 6.79
N ARG A 110 -11.97 -25.15 7.27
CA ARG A 110 -12.98 -25.88 6.43
C ARG A 110 -13.78 -25.00 5.47
N TYR A 111 -13.57 -23.69 5.48
CA TYR A 111 -14.48 -22.73 4.82
C TYR A 111 -13.92 -22.08 3.55
N LEU A 112 -12.70 -22.44 3.12
CA LEU A 112 -12.05 -21.81 1.97
C LEU A 112 -11.60 -22.85 0.94
N ASP A 113 -12.07 -22.67 -0.30
CA ASP A 113 -11.55 -23.37 -1.46
C ASP A 113 -10.23 -22.70 -1.89
N PHE A 114 -9.10 -23.20 -1.37
CA PHE A 114 -7.75 -22.66 -1.63
C PHE A 114 -7.40 -22.54 -3.12
N LEU A 115 -7.90 -23.46 -3.96
CA LEU A 115 -7.61 -23.52 -5.39
C LEU A 115 -8.53 -22.63 -6.25
N GLY A 116 -9.51 -21.96 -5.66
CA GLY A 116 -10.48 -21.14 -6.38
C GLY A 116 -10.02 -19.70 -6.54
N VAL A 117 -10.70 -18.81 -5.84
CA VAL A 117 -10.51 -17.35 -5.90
C VAL A 117 -9.15 -16.91 -5.33
N PRO A 118 -8.66 -17.44 -4.19
CA PRO A 118 -7.36 -17.03 -3.64
C PRO A 118 -6.20 -17.35 -4.59
N PHE A 119 -6.21 -18.53 -5.19
CA PHE A 119 -5.21 -18.92 -6.19
C PHE A 119 -5.20 -17.98 -7.41
N LEU A 120 -6.37 -17.55 -7.90
CA LEU A 120 -6.44 -16.55 -8.97
C LEU A 120 -5.84 -15.20 -8.51
N GLY A 121 -6.10 -14.79 -7.27
CA GLY A 121 -5.53 -13.59 -6.67
C GLY A 121 -3.99 -13.62 -6.66
N THR A 122 -3.38 -14.75 -6.29
CA THR A 122 -1.92 -14.91 -6.30
C THR A 122 -1.33 -14.87 -7.70
N LEU A 123 -1.98 -15.50 -8.70
CA LEU A 123 -1.53 -15.44 -10.09
C LEU A 123 -1.56 -14.00 -10.63
N VAL A 124 -2.62 -13.25 -10.35
CA VAL A 124 -2.74 -11.84 -10.76
C VAL A 124 -1.65 -11.00 -10.10
N LEU A 125 -1.42 -11.17 -8.80
CA LEU A 125 -0.32 -10.52 -8.09
C LEU A 125 1.04 -10.84 -8.74
N LEU A 126 1.37 -12.13 -8.91
CA LEU A 126 2.63 -12.58 -9.50
C LEU A 126 2.84 -11.99 -10.91
N SER A 127 1.79 -11.99 -11.73
CA SER A 127 1.85 -11.40 -13.07
C SER A 127 2.10 -9.88 -13.01
N SER A 128 1.51 -9.16 -12.06
CA SER A 128 1.76 -7.72 -11.87
C SER A 128 3.22 -7.44 -11.47
N GLY A 129 3.83 -8.34 -10.70
CA GLY A 129 5.25 -8.32 -10.37
C GLY A 129 6.15 -8.43 -11.60
N MET A 130 5.85 -9.41 -12.48
CA MET A 130 6.58 -9.58 -13.74
C MET A 130 6.41 -8.38 -14.68
N MET A 131 5.21 -7.79 -14.74
CA MET A 131 4.98 -6.60 -15.55
C MET A 131 5.77 -5.39 -15.01
N SER A 132 5.91 -5.26 -13.68
CA SER A 132 6.70 -4.20 -13.06
C SER A 132 8.21 -4.34 -13.32
N THR A 133 8.75 -5.56 -13.31
CA THR A 133 10.15 -5.77 -13.72
C THR A 133 10.36 -5.49 -15.20
N TRP A 134 9.35 -5.76 -16.04
CA TRP A 134 9.38 -5.38 -17.44
C TRP A 134 9.42 -3.85 -17.61
N VAL A 135 8.58 -3.10 -16.89
CA VAL A 135 8.65 -1.63 -16.83
C VAL A 135 10.07 -1.15 -16.53
N HIS A 136 10.70 -1.71 -15.51
CA HIS A 136 12.08 -1.35 -15.13
C HIS A 136 13.09 -1.66 -16.24
N SER A 137 12.97 -2.80 -16.92
CA SER A 137 13.86 -3.14 -18.04
C SER A 137 13.70 -2.20 -19.24
N CYS A 138 12.46 -1.82 -19.60
CA CYS A 138 12.18 -0.85 -20.67
C CYS A 138 12.76 0.53 -20.36
N MET A 139 12.75 0.95 -19.09
CA MET A 139 13.37 2.21 -18.69
C MET A 139 14.89 2.21 -18.86
N LEU A 140 15.54 1.07 -18.60
CA LEU A 140 16.99 0.94 -18.76
C LEU A 140 17.40 0.88 -20.24
N SER A 141 16.56 0.29 -21.10
CA SER A 141 16.80 0.22 -22.55
C SER A 141 16.32 1.46 -23.32
N ASN A 142 15.66 2.42 -22.66
CA ASN A 142 14.97 3.57 -23.28
C ASN A 142 13.90 3.17 -24.30
N ASP A 143 13.23 2.04 -24.07
CA ASP A 143 12.09 1.59 -24.86
C ASP A 143 10.76 2.16 -24.33
N ASP A 144 9.68 1.99 -25.10
CA ASP A 144 8.34 2.47 -24.74
C ASP A 144 7.83 1.84 -23.44
N VAL A 145 7.66 2.67 -22.41
CA VAL A 145 7.23 2.26 -21.06
C VAL A 145 5.69 2.22 -20.92
N PHE A 146 4.97 2.78 -21.89
CA PHE A 146 3.51 2.98 -21.79
C PHE A 146 2.74 1.67 -21.58
N TRP A 147 3.02 0.66 -22.42
CA TRP A 147 2.34 -0.64 -22.39
C TRP A 147 2.54 -1.41 -21.09
N PRO A 148 3.78 -1.66 -20.61
CA PRO A 148 3.97 -2.43 -19.39
C PRO A 148 3.38 -1.71 -18.16
N ILE A 149 3.42 -0.37 -18.09
CA ILE A 149 2.74 0.37 -17.02
C ILE A 149 1.22 0.17 -17.08
N LEU A 150 0.61 0.32 -18.26
CA LEU A 150 -0.83 0.11 -18.43
C LEU A 150 -1.25 -1.29 -17.95
N PHE A 151 -0.50 -2.33 -18.33
CA PHE A 151 -0.77 -3.70 -17.88
C PHE A 151 -0.64 -3.88 -16.37
N THR A 152 0.37 -3.27 -15.72
CA THR A 152 0.47 -3.31 -14.25
C THR A 152 -0.75 -2.69 -13.56
N CYS A 153 -1.23 -1.54 -14.05
CA CYS A 153 -2.41 -0.87 -13.49
C CYS A 153 -3.68 -1.71 -13.68
N VAL A 154 -3.88 -2.29 -14.87
CA VAL A 154 -5.05 -3.14 -15.16
C VAL A 154 -5.06 -4.36 -14.26
N LEU A 155 -3.92 -5.07 -14.14
CA LEU A 155 -3.80 -6.23 -13.24
C LEU A 155 -4.08 -5.85 -11.79
N GLY A 156 -3.70 -4.65 -11.36
CA GLY A 156 -4.00 -4.18 -10.03
C GLY A 156 -5.49 -3.92 -9.77
N VAL A 157 -6.19 -3.32 -10.73
CA VAL A 157 -7.65 -3.18 -10.63
C VAL A 157 -8.31 -4.55 -10.63
N CYS A 158 -7.86 -5.48 -11.47
CA CYS A 158 -8.35 -6.87 -11.46
C CYS A 158 -8.15 -7.54 -10.10
N PHE A 159 -7.00 -7.36 -9.46
CA PHE A 159 -6.75 -7.88 -8.11
C PHE A 159 -7.74 -7.33 -7.09
N LEU A 160 -7.98 -6.02 -7.07
CA LEU A 160 -8.96 -5.41 -6.16
C LEU A 160 -10.38 -5.96 -6.37
N LEU A 161 -10.79 -6.19 -7.62
CA LEU A 161 -12.09 -6.77 -7.93
C LEU A 161 -12.20 -8.22 -7.43
N ILE A 162 -11.12 -9.01 -7.55
CA ILE A 162 -11.06 -10.38 -7.01
C ILE A 162 -11.17 -10.37 -5.48
N GLN A 163 -10.46 -9.46 -4.79
CA GLN A 163 -10.54 -9.33 -3.33
C GLN A 163 -11.94 -8.94 -2.86
N ILE A 164 -12.61 -8.04 -3.57
CA ILE A 164 -14.01 -7.68 -3.29
C ILE A 164 -14.93 -8.88 -3.51
N TYR A 165 -14.72 -9.64 -4.60
CA TYR A 165 -15.50 -10.84 -4.89
C TYR A 165 -15.36 -11.89 -3.78
N GLU A 166 -14.13 -12.12 -3.31
CA GLU A 166 -13.84 -13.02 -2.19
C GLU A 166 -14.58 -12.54 -0.94
N TYR A 167 -14.41 -11.27 -0.55
CA TYR A 167 -15.09 -10.67 0.60
C TYR A 167 -16.61 -10.89 0.58
N CYS A 168 -17.27 -10.74 -0.56
CA CYS A 168 -18.71 -10.92 -0.69
C CYS A 168 -19.18 -12.39 -0.62
N HIS A 169 -18.31 -13.36 -0.87
CA HIS A 169 -18.65 -14.79 -0.92
C HIS A 169 -18.14 -15.60 0.29
N LEU A 170 -17.60 -14.94 1.32
CA LEU A 170 -17.19 -15.60 2.56
C LEU A 170 -18.41 -16.10 3.35
N TYR A 171 -18.30 -17.32 3.86
CA TYR A 171 -19.34 -17.93 4.70
C TYR A 171 -19.29 -17.47 6.17
N PHE A 172 -18.28 -16.70 6.56
CA PHE A 172 -18.05 -16.23 7.93
C PHE A 172 -17.95 -14.71 7.98
N ASN A 173 -18.29 -14.13 9.13
CA ASN A 173 -18.23 -12.70 9.42
C ASN A 173 -17.01 -12.32 10.27
N ILE A 174 -16.72 -11.02 10.39
CA ILE A 174 -15.64 -10.51 11.25
C ILE A 174 -15.82 -10.87 12.73
N SER A 175 -17.06 -11.12 13.16
CA SER A 175 -17.43 -11.54 14.51
C SER A 175 -17.20 -13.03 14.79
N ASP A 176 -16.88 -13.83 13.76
CA ASP A 176 -16.89 -15.29 13.85
C ASP A 176 -15.55 -15.82 14.38
N GLY A 177 -15.29 -15.52 15.66
CA GLY A 177 -14.14 -15.98 16.41
C GLY A 177 -12.81 -15.37 15.98
N TRP A 178 -11.73 -15.99 16.48
CA TRP A 178 -10.35 -15.56 16.23
C TRP A 178 -9.98 -15.65 14.74
N TRP A 179 -10.48 -16.66 14.03
CA TRP A 179 -10.22 -16.82 12.59
C TRP A 179 -10.85 -15.69 11.75
N GLY A 180 -12.14 -15.43 11.93
CA GLY A 180 -12.83 -14.37 11.17
C GLY A 180 -12.16 -13.01 11.39
N SER A 181 -11.91 -12.65 12.65
CA SER A 181 -11.26 -11.38 12.99
C SER A 181 -9.86 -11.23 12.37
N ILE A 182 -9.00 -12.24 12.44
CA ILE A 182 -7.65 -12.21 11.83
C ILE A 182 -7.74 -12.15 10.31
N PHE A 183 -8.61 -12.96 9.70
CA PHE A 183 -8.77 -13.03 8.25
C PHE A 183 -9.27 -11.70 7.66
N PHE A 184 -10.34 -11.12 8.23
CA PHE A 184 -10.87 -9.84 7.73
C PHE A 184 -9.91 -8.68 7.98
N PHE A 185 -9.24 -8.65 9.13
CA PHE A 185 -8.23 -7.63 9.39
C PHE A 185 -7.12 -7.69 8.33
N TRP A 186 -6.66 -8.89 8.03
CA TRP A 186 -5.63 -9.11 7.02
C TRP A 186 -6.08 -8.73 5.61
N LEU A 187 -7.25 -9.18 5.17
CA LEU A 187 -7.80 -8.87 3.85
C LEU A 187 -7.97 -7.36 3.65
N VAL A 188 -8.51 -6.65 4.65
CA VAL A 188 -8.64 -5.19 4.61
C VAL A 188 -7.28 -4.50 4.52
N PHE A 189 -6.29 -4.97 5.27
CA PHE A 189 -4.96 -4.39 5.24
C PHE A 189 -4.25 -4.59 3.91
N MET A 190 -4.38 -5.78 3.30
CA MET A 190 -3.87 -6.04 1.95
C MET A 190 -4.51 -5.14 0.90
N VAL A 191 -5.84 -5.00 0.92
CA VAL A 191 -6.57 -4.12 0.00
C VAL A 191 -6.14 -2.66 0.18
N PHE A 192 -5.96 -2.21 1.44
CA PHE A 192 -5.46 -0.88 1.73
C PHE A 192 -4.05 -0.64 1.18
N MET A 193 -3.11 -1.55 1.44
CA MET A 193 -1.75 -1.50 0.89
C MET A 193 -1.76 -1.43 -0.64
N PHE A 194 -2.59 -2.26 -1.29
CA PHE A 194 -2.67 -2.31 -2.74
C PHE A 194 -3.31 -1.05 -3.34
N PHE A 195 -4.33 -0.50 -2.70
CA PHE A 195 -4.90 0.80 -3.06
C PHE A 195 -3.85 1.91 -2.98
N LEU A 196 -3.02 1.90 -1.93
CA LEU A 196 -1.94 2.87 -1.75
C LEU A 196 -0.90 2.76 -2.88
N VAL A 197 -0.56 1.54 -3.31
CA VAL A 197 0.29 1.30 -4.48
C VAL A 197 -0.36 1.81 -5.77
N CYS A 198 -1.65 1.55 -6.00
CA CYS A 198 -2.33 2.05 -7.19
C CYS A 198 -2.36 3.57 -7.25
N VAL A 199 -2.60 4.24 -6.11
CA VAL A 199 -2.55 5.69 -6.00
C VAL A 199 -1.13 6.19 -6.26
N CYS A 200 -0.10 5.58 -5.65
CA CYS A 200 1.29 5.93 -5.91
C CYS A 200 1.69 5.69 -7.38
N CYS A 201 1.30 4.59 -8.00
CA CYS A 201 1.59 4.25 -9.39
C CYS A 201 0.87 5.20 -10.37
N PHE A 202 -0.41 5.50 -10.13
CA PHE A 202 -1.16 6.50 -10.90
C PHE A 202 -0.50 7.87 -10.83
N TRP A 203 0.03 8.21 -9.66
CA TRP A 203 0.72 9.47 -9.40
C TRP A 203 2.12 9.52 -10.04
N ILE A 204 2.86 8.40 -10.03
CA ILE A 204 4.11 8.18 -10.78
C ILE A 204 3.87 8.29 -12.30
N CYS A 205 2.71 7.79 -12.78
CA CYS A 205 2.32 7.85 -14.18
C CYS A 205 2.02 9.29 -14.67
N CYS A 206 1.58 10.18 -13.78
CA CYS A 206 1.24 11.57 -14.11
C CYS A 206 2.42 12.55 -14.12
N VAL A 207 3.57 12.24 -13.50
CA VAL A 207 4.64 13.24 -13.28
C VAL A 207 6.03 12.88 -13.86
N LEU A 208 6.21 11.70 -14.47
CA LEU A 208 7.47 11.22 -15.09
C LEU A 208 8.68 11.18 -14.11
N LEU A 209 9.07 10.04 -13.53
CA LEU A 209 9.81 8.88 -14.09
C LEU A 209 11.34 9.06 -14.03
N PHE A 210 11.91 8.54 -12.95
CA PHE A 210 13.20 7.81 -12.88
C PHE A 210 13.48 7.39 -11.43
N PHE A 211 13.09 8.24 -10.46
CA PHE A 211 13.47 8.07 -9.06
C PHE A 211 12.61 7.06 -8.27
N PHE A 212 11.29 7.07 -8.49
CA PHE A 212 10.34 6.29 -7.66
C PHE A 212 10.11 4.85 -8.11
N LEU A 213 10.53 4.45 -9.32
CA LEU A 213 10.20 3.10 -9.82
C LEU A 213 11.01 1.99 -9.13
N GLY A 214 12.30 2.20 -8.85
CA GLY A 214 13.08 1.22 -8.08
C GLY A 214 12.49 0.97 -6.68
N LEU A 215 11.95 2.01 -6.04
CA LEU A 215 11.28 1.90 -4.75
C LEU A 215 9.93 1.17 -4.87
N SER A 216 9.15 1.49 -5.91
CA SER A 216 7.89 0.83 -6.18
C SER A 216 8.04 -0.67 -6.46
N VAL A 217 9.12 -1.10 -7.13
CA VAL A 217 9.42 -2.52 -7.38
C VAL A 217 9.74 -3.24 -6.06
N ILE A 218 10.56 -2.64 -5.20
CA ILE A 218 10.88 -3.21 -3.87
C ILE A 218 9.59 -3.36 -3.05
N PHE A 219 8.74 -2.34 -3.05
CA PHE A 219 7.47 -2.40 -2.32
C PHE A 219 6.52 -3.45 -2.88
N LEU A 220 6.35 -3.48 -4.20
CA LEU A 220 5.52 -4.47 -4.88
C LEU A 220 6.02 -5.88 -4.60
N SER A 221 7.33 -6.10 -4.52
CA SER A 221 7.92 -7.39 -4.17
C SER A 221 7.62 -7.82 -2.73
N VAL A 222 7.53 -6.87 -1.80
CA VAL A 222 7.16 -7.13 -0.40
C VAL A 222 5.67 -7.44 -0.30
N VAL A 223 4.82 -6.64 -0.95
CA VAL A 223 3.37 -6.90 -1.03
C VAL A 223 3.08 -8.25 -1.68
N LEU A 224 3.83 -8.61 -2.72
CA LEU A 224 3.82 -9.93 -3.36
C LEU A 224 4.17 -11.03 -2.37
N PHE A 225 5.29 -10.89 -1.67
CA PHE A 225 5.75 -11.88 -0.69
C PHE A 225 4.70 -12.09 0.41
N ILE A 226 4.14 -11.01 0.94
CA ILE A 226 3.09 -11.07 1.95
C ILE A 226 1.81 -11.71 1.38
N GLY A 227 1.38 -11.30 0.19
CA GLY A 227 0.19 -11.85 -0.46
C GLY A 227 0.30 -13.36 -0.72
N ILE A 228 1.48 -13.83 -1.11
CA ILE A 228 1.76 -15.26 -1.30
C ILE A 228 1.76 -16.02 0.03
N LEU A 229 2.20 -15.41 1.13
CA LEU A 229 2.33 -16.10 2.42
C LEU A 229 0.98 -16.37 3.09
N LEU A 230 -0.08 -15.72 2.62
CA LEU A 230 -1.38 -15.65 3.32
C LEU A 230 -2.57 -16.16 2.50
N MET A 231 -2.40 -16.37 1.18
CA MET A 231 -3.37 -17.07 0.32
C MET A 231 -3.00 -18.53 0.13
#